data_AF-A0A7Y0CF55-F1
#
_entry.id   AF-A0A7Y0CF55-F1
#
_cell.length_a   1.000
_cell.length_b   1.000
_cell.length_c   1.000
_cell.angle_alpha   90.00
_cell.angle_beta   90.00
_cell.angle_gamma   90.00
#
_symmetry.space_group_name_H-M   'P 1'
#
loop_
_entity.id
_entity.type
_entity.pdbx_description
1 polymer ?
#
loop_
_entity_poly.entity_id
_entity_poly.type
_entity_poly.pdbx_seq_one_letter_code
_entity_poly.pdbx_strand_id
1 'polypeptide(L)'
;MNELNAVDPTTTWMQIVAILTAAADRPPTRGAGEPDLHSLALGAQIVASRALALLPVDTDGDLEDVVLDVGASSTVIDVIRAAERAARRHPAEAFPTGAAAVIAELEDLVAEAEAVS
;
A
#
# COMPACT_ATOMS: atom_id res chain seq x y z
N MET A 1 -4.41 -31.17 9.84
CA MET A 1 -5.18 -29.91 9.90
C MET A 1 -4.15 -28.79 9.84
N ASN A 2 -3.91 -28.24 8.65
CA ASN A 2 -2.90 -27.20 8.42
C ASN A 2 -3.46 -26.21 7.39
N GLU A 3 -4.47 -25.43 7.81
CA GLU A 3 -5.08 -24.34 7.04
C GLU A 3 -4.67 -22.98 7.62
N LEU A 4 -3.49 -22.90 8.23
CA LEU A 4 -2.96 -21.69 8.86
C LEU A 4 -2.10 -20.91 7.83
N ASN A 5 -2.52 -19.68 7.54
CA ASN A 5 -1.75 -18.56 6.94
C ASN A 5 -1.81 -18.31 5.43
N ALA A 6 -2.91 -18.63 4.72
CA ALA A 6 -3.23 -17.87 3.52
C ALA A 6 -4.11 -16.69 3.94
N VAL A 7 -3.53 -15.49 4.05
CA VAL A 7 -4.32 -14.26 4.17
C VAL A 7 -5.22 -14.22 2.94
N ASP A 8 -6.53 -14.06 3.11
CA ASP A 8 -7.46 -14.04 1.98
C ASP A 8 -7.27 -12.75 1.14
N PRO A 9 -7.69 -12.74 -0.13
CA PRO A 9 -7.48 -11.58 -1.00
C PRO A 9 -8.11 -10.28 -0.50
N THR A 10 -9.24 -10.36 0.22
CA THR A 10 -9.90 -9.18 0.78
C THR A 10 -9.06 -8.59 1.91
N THR A 11 -8.59 -9.43 2.84
CA THR A 11 -7.67 -9.00 3.89
C THR A 11 -6.35 -8.47 3.33
N THR A 12 -5.81 -9.10 2.28
CA THR A 12 -4.62 -8.58 1.59
C THR A 12 -4.90 -7.23 0.94
N TRP A 13 -6.09 -7.01 0.35
CA TRP A 13 -6.45 -5.71 -0.21
C TRP A 13 -6.55 -4.62 0.86
N MET A 14 -7.18 -4.92 2.01
CA MET A 14 -7.22 -4.00 3.15
C MET A 14 -5.82 -3.68 3.67
N GLN A 15 -4.92 -4.67 3.70
CA GLN A 15 -3.51 -4.44 4.01
C GLN A 15 -2.83 -3.49 3.02
N ILE A 16 -3.06 -3.64 1.72
CA ILE A 16 -2.49 -2.73 0.72
C ILE A 16 -2.97 -1.29 0.97
N VAL A 17 -4.27 -1.09 1.21
CA VAL A 17 -4.84 0.22 1.53
C VAL A 17 -4.19 0.81 2.77
N ALA A 18 -4.14 0.06 3.88
CA ALA A 18 -3.57 0.53 5.13
C ALA A 18 -2.07 0.85 5.02
N ILE A 19 -1.30 0.04 4.28
CA ILE A 19 0.13 0.30 4.03
C ILE A 19 0.31 1.60 3.23
N LEU A 20 -0.49 1.83 2.19
CA LEU A 20 -0.37 3.03 1.35
C LEU A 20 -0.80 4.30 2.10
N THR A 21 -1.85 4.23 2.91
CA THR A 21 -2.23 5.33 3.81
C THR A 21 -1.09 5.63 4.78
N ALA A 22 -0.47 4.60 5.37
CA ALA A 22 0.68 4.78 6.24
C ALA A 22 1.92 5.36 5.51
N ALA A 23 2.08 5.12 4.21
CA ALA A 23 3.12 5.77 3.41
C ALA A 23 2.83 7.26 3.20
N ALA A 24 1.57 7.62 2.95
CA ALA A 24 1.15 9.00 2.77
C ALA A 24 1.27 9.85 4.05
N ASP A 25 0.97 9.25 5.21
CA ASP A 25 1.01 9.93 6.51
C ASP A 25 2.41 10.07 7.11
N ARG A 26 3.44 9.45 6.50
CA ARG A 26 4.80 9.53 7.03
C ARG A 26 5.39 10.93 6.82
N PRO A 27 5.89 11.58 7.89
CA PRO A 27 6.54 12.87 7.74
C PRO A 27 7.84 12.70 6.94
N PRO A 28 8.14 13.61 6.00
CA PRO A 28 9.42 13.58 5.32
C PRO A 28 10.54 13.74 6.35
N THR A 29 11.50 12.81 6.36
CA THR A 29 12.70 12.94 7.20
C THR A 29 13.52 14.11 6.68
N ARG A 30 13.64 15.16 7.50
CA ARG A 30 14.30 16.43 7.18
C ARG A 30 15.71 16.21 6.59
N GLY A 31 15.92 16.57 5.32
CA GLY A 31 17.19 16.34 4.61
C GLY A 31 17.14 16.63 3.10
N ALA A 32 18.28 16.50 2.42
CA ALA A 32 18.35 16.55 0.96
C ALA A 32 17.58 15.35 0.38
N GLY A 33 16.53 15.61 -0.41
CA GLY A 33 15.54 14.60 -0.86
C GLY A 33 14.09 14.91 -0.45
N GLU A 34 13.87 15.96 0.34
CA GLU A 34 12.53 16.39 0.81
C GLU A 34 11.45 16.53 -0.28
N PRO A 35 11.73 17.13 -1.47
CA PRO A 35 10.72 17.26 -2.54
C PRO A 35 10.32 15.93 -3.13
N ASP A 36 11.29 15.04 -3.37
CA ASP A 36 11.06 13.73 -3.99
C ASP A 36 10.29 12.81 -3.03
N LEU A 37 10.65 12.83 -1.75
CA LEU A 37 9.91 12.09 -0.70
C LEU A 37 8.49 12.62 -0.51
N HIS A 38 8.27 13.93 -0.63
CA HIS A 38 6.93 14.50 -0.59
C HIS A 38 6.09 14.10 -1.82
N SER A 39 6.70 14.06 -2.99
CA SER A 39 6.06 13.57 -4.21
C SER A 39 5.66 12.09 -4.08
N LEU A 40 6.52 11.25 -3.53
CA LEU A 40 6.21 9.85 -3.25
C LEU A 40 5.05 9.67 -2.26
N ALA A 41 5.05 10.46 -1.17
CA ALA A 41 3.95 10.42 -0.20
C ALA A 41 2.61 10.84 -0.84
N LEU A 42 2.63 11.85 -1.73
CA LEU A 42 1.45 12.24 -2.49
C LEU A 42 1.01 11.14 -3.47
N GLY A 43 1.96 10.50 -4.17
CA GLY A 43 1.68 9.34 -5.02
C GLY A 43 1.02 8.22 -4.23
N ALA A 44 1.56 7.88 -3.06
CA ALA A 44 0.98 6.89 -2.17
C ALA A 44 -0.45 7.26 -1.74
N GLN A 45 -0.72 8.53 -1.42
CA GLN A 45 -2.07 8.99 -1.08
C GLN A 45 -3.07 8.81 -2.23
N ILE A 46 -2.64 9.08 -3.47
CA ILE A 46 -3.49 8.91 -4.66
C ILE A 46 -3.82 7.43 -4.87
N VAL A 47 -2.82 6.56 -4.82
CA VAL A 47 -3.02 5.11 -4.97
C VAL A 47 -3.86 4.55 -3.82
N ALA A 48 -3.62 4.99 -2.57
CA ALA A 48 -4.43 4.62 -1.41
C ALA A 48 -5.90 5.00 -1.59
N SER A 49 -6.16 6.23 -2.03
CA SER A 49 -7.53 6.73 -2.24
C SER A 49 -8.27 5.93 -3.31
N ARG A 50 -7.57 5.55 -4.39
CA ARG A 50 -8.13 4.69 -5.44
C ARG A 50 -8.35 3.26 -4.97
N ALA A 51 -7.43 2.71 -4.18
CA ALA A 51 -7.55 1.38 -3.61
C ALA A 51 -8.74 1.29 -2.62
N LEU A 52 -8.89 2.31 -1.77
CA LEU A 52 -9.98 2.47 -0.81
C LEU A 52 -11.34 2.55 -1.52
N ALA A 53 -11.43 3.26 -2.66
CA ALA A 53 -12.66 3.36 -3.42
C ALA A 53 -13.17 2.02 -4.00
N LEU A 54 -12.34 0.98 -4.02
CA LEU A 54 -12.72 -0.38 -4.44
C LEU A 54 -13.20 -1.26 -3.28
N LEU A 55 -13.09 -0.80 -2.03
CA LEU A 55 -13.62 -1.52 -0.88
C LEU A 55 -15.14 -1.34 -0.77
N PRO A 56 -15.87 -2.38 -0.30
CA PRO A 56 -17.26 -2.23 0.08
C PRO A 56 -17.42 -1.15 1.16
N VAL A 57 -18.51 -0.38 1.09
CA VAL A 57 -18.80 0.76 2.00
C VAL A 57 -18.84 0.37 3.49
N ASP A 58 -19.08 -0.91 3.80
CA ASP A 58 -19.15 -1.42 5.16
C ASP A 58 -17.78 -1.84 5.76
N THR A 59 -16.67 -1.66 5.02
CA THR A 59 -15.33 -2.18 5.39
C THR A 59 -14.45 -1.17 6.12
N ASP A 60 -14.89 0.09 6.26
CA ASP A 60 -14.08 1.17 6.85
C ASP A 60 -13.66 0.88 8.30
N GLY A 61 -14.51 0.22 9.09
CA GLY A 61 -14.19 -0.14 10.48
C GLY A 61 -13.12 -1.24 10.60
N ASP A 62 -13.01 -2.13 9.61
CA ASP A 62 -12.08 -3.26 9.65
C ASP A 62 -10.65 -2.84 9.24
N LEU A 63 -10.49 -1.69 8.59
CA LEU A 63 -9.19 -1.13 8.21
C LEU A 63 -8.35 -0.72 9.43
N GLU A 64 -8.99 -0.27 10.52
CA GLU A 64 -8.30 0.15 11.74
C GLU A 64 -7.64 -1.04 12.48
N ASP A 65 -8.18 -2.24 12.31
CA ASP A 65 -7.67 -3.47 12.93
C ASP A 65 -6.56 -4.16 12.10
N VAL A 66 -6.23 -3.62 10.93
CA VAL A 66 -5.21 -4.20 10.05
C VAL A 66 -3.81 -4.03 10.65
N VAL A 67 -3.22 -5.15 11.06
CA VAL A 67 -1.83 -5.19 11.51
C VAL A 67 -0.89 -5.00 10.32
N LEU A 68 -0.17 -3.88 10.34
CA LEU A 68 0.84 -3.55 9.35
C LEU A 68 2.16 -4.28 9.66
N ASP A 69 2.67 -5.04 8.69
CA ASP A 69 4.03 -5.60 8.73
C ASP A 69 5.07 -4.57 8.26
N VAL A 70 4.91 -3.32 8.69
CA VAL A 70 5.87 -2.23 8.49
C VAL A 70 6.17 -1.57 9.81
N GLY A 71 7.47 -1.46 10.14
CA GLY A 71 7.91 -0.86 11.40
C GLY A 71 7.67 0.65 11.44
N ALA A 72 7.53 1.21 12.63
CA ALA A 72 7.42 2.66 12.82
C ALA A 72 8.62 3.42 12.22
N SER A 73 9.81 2.80 12.18
CA SER A 73 11.04 3.38 11.62
C SER A 73 11.23 3.17 10.10
N SER A 74 10.30 2.52 9.40
CA SER A 74 10.41 2.30 7.95
C SER A 74 10.44 3.62 7.16
N THR A 75 11.18 3.67 6.06
CA THR A 75 11.10 4.83 5.15
C THR A 75 9.82 4.77 4.32
N VAL A 76 9.40 5.89 3.70
CA VAL A 76 8.26 5.88 2.75
C VAL A 76 8.48 4.86 1.63
N ILE A 77 9.72 4.72 1.14
CA ILE A 77 10.13 3.76 0.11
C ILE A 77 9.93 2.32 0.61
N ASP A 78 10.33 2.01 1.84
CA ASP A 78 10.14 0.67 2.42
C ASP A 78 8.67 0.29 2.53
N VAL A 79 7.82 1.26 2.85
CA VAL A 79 6.38 1.07 2.98
C VAL A 79 5.72 0.90 1.61
N ILE A 80 6.10 1.69 0.60
CA ILE A 80 5.63 1.51 -0.79
C ILE A 80 6.00 0.10 -1.30
N ARG A 81 7.24 -0.35 -1.07
CA ARG A 81 7.67 -1.72 -1.41
C ARG A 81 6.91 -2.81 -0.63
N ALA A 82 6.46 -2.52 0.59
CA ALA A 82 5.66 -3.46 1.36
C ALA A 82 4.25 -3.63 0.76
N ALA A 83 3.65 -2.56 0.24
CA ALA A 83 2.36 -2.63 -0.46
C ALA A 83 2.47 -3.50 -1.71
N GLU A 84 3.54 -3.33 -2.50
CA GLU A 84 3.78 -4.13 -3.70
C GLU A 84 3.96 -5.62 -3.36
N ARG A 85 4.74 -5.93 -2.31
CA ARG A 85 4.90 -7.30 -1.82
C ARG A 85 3.58 -7.91 -1.38
N ALA A 86 2.67 -7.13 -0.80
CA ALA A 86 1.33 -7.59 -0.46
C ALA A 86 0.49 -7.86 -1.72
N ALA A 87 0.52 -6.97 -2.71
CA ALA A 87 -0.17 -7.14 -4.00
C ALA A 87 0.26 -8.42 -4.73
N ARG A 88 1.56 -8.77 -4.69
CA ARG A 88 2.11 -9.97 -5.32
C ARG A 88 1.69 -11.30 -4.66
N ARG A 89 1.02 -11.29 -3.49
CA ARG A 89 0.58 -12.52 -2.81
C ARG A 89 -0.56 -13.23 -3.53
N HIS A 90 -1.34 -12.50 -4.32
CA HIS A 90 -2.46 -13.04 -5.07
C HIS A 90 -2.41 -12.55 -6.53
N PRO A 91 -2.97 -13.31 -7.48
CA PRO A 91 -3.18 -12.80 -8.83
C PRO A 91 -4.16 -11.61 -8.82
N ALA A 92 -4.01 -10.67 -9.75
CA ALA A 92 -4.81 -9.44 -9.79
C ALA A 92 -6.33 -9.72 -9.86
N GLU A 93 -6.72 -10.83 -10.50
CA GLU A 93 -8.09 -11.30 -10.65
C GLU A 93 -8.73 -11.78 -9.34
N ALA A 94 -7.93 -12.00 -8.29
CA ALA A 94 -8.44 -12.36 -6.96
C ALA A 94 -8.85 -11.14 -6.12
N PHE A 95 -8.50 -9.93 -6.55
CA PHE A 95 -8.84 -8.68 -5.87
C PHE A 95 -10.14 -8.05 -6.41
N PRO A 96 -10.66 -6.99 -5.77
CA PRO A 96 -11.85 -6.30 -6.25
C PRO A 96 -11.76 -5.85 -7.72
N THR A 97 -12.92 -5.72 -8.37
CA THR A 97 -12.96 -5.23 -9.76
C THR A 97 -12.31 -3.85 -9.85
N GLY A 98 -11.35 -3.68 -10.76
CA GLY A 98 -10.56 -2.46 -10.90
C GLY A 98 -9.19 -2.50 -10.22
N ALA A 99 -8.93 -3.50 -9.38
CA ALA A 99 -7.66 -3.64 -8.64
C ALA A 99 -6.43 -3.69 -9.55
N ALA A 100 -6.53 -4.33 -10.73
CA ALA A 100 -5.42 -4.42 -11.67
C ALA A 100 -4.86 -3.05 -12.09
N ALA A 101 -5.72 -2.03 -12.25
CA ALA A 101 -5.27 -0.68 -12.59
C ALA A 101 -4.52 -0.02 -11.41
N VAL A 102 -5.03 -0.20 -10.19
CA VAL A 102 -4.38 0.30 -8.97
C VAL A 102 -3.05 -0.40 -8.71
N ILE A 103 -2.95 -1.70 -9.00
CA ILE A 103 -1.70 -2.45 -8.88
C ILE A 103 -0.66 -1.94 -9.89
N ALA A 104 -1.05 -1.66 -11.13
CA ALA A 104 -0.14 -1.06 -12.11
C ALA A 104 0.37 0.33 -11.65
N GLU A 105 -0.51 1.17 -11.09
CA GLU A 105 -0.11 2.46 -10.52
C GLU A 105 0.82 2.32 -9.31
N LEU A 106 0.62 1.27 -8.51
CA LEU A 106 1.53 0.94 -7.42
C LEU A 106 2.90 0.49 -7.95
N GLU A 107 2.96 -0.29 -9.02
CA GLU A 107 4.20 -0.70 -9.67
C GLU A 107 4.96 0.51 -10.24
N ASP A 108 4.26 1.46 -10.85
CA ASP A 108 4.85 2.73 -11.30
C ASP A 108 5.42 3.53 -10.12
N LEU A 109 4.66 3.63 -9.02
CA LEU A 109 5.12 4.31 -7.80
C LEU A 109 6.33 3.64 -7.16
N VAL A 110 6.42 2.30 -7.20
CA VAL A 110 7.62 1.56 -6.77
C VAL A 110 8.82 1.92 -7.63
N ALA A 111 8.66 1.96 -8.95
CA ALA A 111 9.73 2.33 -9.86
C ALA A 111 10.23 3.78 -9.62
N GLU A 112 9.31 4.71 -9.36
CA GLU A 112 9.67 6.07 -8.94
C GLU A 112 10.42 6.08 -7.61
N ALA A 113 9.97 5.30 -6.63
CA ALA A 113 10.62 5.20 -5.32
C ALA A 113 12.03 4.61 -5.40
N GLU A 114 12.27 3.69 -6.35
CA GLU A 114 13.59 3.13 -6.62
C GLU A 114 14.54 4.13 -7.29
N ALA A 115 14.02 5.03 -8.11
CA ALA A 115 14.83 6.05 -8.78
C ALA A 115 15.39 7.11 -7.82
N VAL A 116 14.79 7.27 -6.63
CA VAL A 116 15.17 8.27 -5.63
C VAL A 116 15.85 7.67 -4.38
N SER A 117 16.00 6.34 -4.31
CA SER A 117 16.68 5.61 -3.24
C SER A 117 18.20 5.59 -3.38
#